data_AF-A0A1F1Z473-F1
#
_entry.id   AF-A0A1F1Z473-F1
#
_cell.length_a   1.000
_cell.length_b   1.000
_cell.length_c   1.000
_cell.angle_alpha   90.00
_cell.angle_beta   90.00
_cell.angle_gamma   90.00
#
_symmetry.space_group_name_H-M   'P 1'
#
loop_
_entity.id
_entity.type
_entity.pdbx_description
1 polymer ?
#
loop_
_entity_poly.entity_id
_entity_poly.type
_entity_poly.pdbx_seq_one_letter_code
_entity_poly.pdbx_strand_id
1 'polypeptide(L)'
;MVMDFAEFAERYQRRTAKRLQDFEAAIKAAQRTMEVTAQQHAIARKLYPQRPVYIPRGDYTLPRKLYEKQRQGRVRSVLRREGPDTESEKPDS
;
A
#
# COMPACT_ATOMS: atom_id res chain seq x y z
N MET A 1 35.39 23.40 -2.99
CA MET A 1 34.92 23.90 -1.68
C MET A 1 34.15 22.80 -0.99
N VAL A 2 34.69 22.27 0.09
CA VAL A 2 34.00 21.33 0.98
C VAL A 2 33.03 22.17 1.83
N MET A 3 31.74 21.81 1.90
CA MET A 3 30.77 22.50 2.76
C MET A 3 31.23 22.41 4.22
N ASP A 4 31.17 23.52 4.95
CA ASP A 4 31.48 23.54 6.37
C ASP A 4 30.46 22.67 7.14
N PHE A 5 30.94 21.90 8.11
CA PHE A 5 30.12 20.95 8.85
C PHE A 5 28.96 21.65 9.58
N ALA A 6 29.19 22.87 10.06
CA ALA A 6 28.17 23.69 10.70
C ALA A 6 27.00 24.00 9.74
N GLU A 7 27.29 24.43 8.51
CA GLU A 7 26.26 24.74 7.51
C GLU A 7 25.49 23.48 7.09
N PHE A 8 26.17 22.34 6.99
CA PHE A 8 25.52 21.06 6.71
C PHE A 8 24.54 20.67 7.82
N ALA A 9 24.96 20.78 9.09
CA ALA A 9 24.14 20.42 10.23
C ALA A 9 22.85 21.26 10.29
N GLU A 10 22.94 22.57 10.08
CA GLU A 10 21.77 23.45 10.06
C GLU A 10 20.79 23.10 8.93
N ARG A 11 21.30 22.87 7.72
CA ARG A 11 20.47 22.48 6.56
C ARG A 11 19.80 21.13 6.80
N TYR A 12 20.54 20.18 7.39
CA TYR A 12 20.01 18.87 7.75
C TYR A 12 18.89 18.98 8.80
N GLN A 13 19.08 19.77 9.86
CA GLN A 13 18.06 20.00 10.88
C GLN A 13 16.79 20.62 10.27
N ARG A 14 16.92 21.66 9.44
CA ARG A 14 15.78 22.30 8.76
C ARG A 14 15.03 21.31 7.87
N ARG A 15 15.74 20.48 7.10
CA ARG A 15 15.12 19.46 6.25
C ARG A 15 14.39 18.40 7.07
N THR A 16 14.97 18.00 8.20
CA THR A 16 14.40 16.98 9.08
C THR A 16 13.15 17.49 9.77
N ALA A 17 13.15 18.74 10.25
CA ALA A 17 11.98 19.38 10.83
C ALA A 17 10.81 19.45 9.83
N LYS A 18 11.07 19.88 8.58
CA LYS A 18 10.05 19.92 7.53
C LYS A 18 9.46 18.53 7.25
N ARG A 19 10.33 17.52 7.07
CA ARG A 19 9.89 16.14 6.82
C ARG A 19 9.06 15.57 7.95
N LEU A 20 9.40 15.91 9.20
CA LEU A 20 8.66 15.46 10.37
C LEU A 20 7.25 16.06 10.40
N GLN A 21 7.11 17.34 10.06
CA GLN A 21 5.80 17.99 9.90
C GLN A 21 4.97 17.36 8.78
N ASP A 22 5.59 17.12 7.62
CA ASP A 22 4.92 16.46 6.48
C ASP A 22 4.47 15.04 6.86
N PHE A 23 5.29 14.33 7.62
CA PHE A 23 4.98 12.98 8.10
C PHE A 23 3.82 12.97 9.10
N GLU A 24 3.79 13.91 10.05
CA GLU A 24 2.67 14.06 10.98
C GLU A 24 1.37 14.38 10.24
N ALA A 25 1.42 15.24 9.22
CA ALA A 25 0.26 15.55 8.39
C ALA A 25 -0.24 14.31 7.62
N ALA A 26 0.69 13.52 7.07
CA ALA A 26 0.38 12.28 6.36
C ALA A 26 -0.26 11.23 7.29
N ILE A 27 0.24 11.07 8.52
CA ILE A 27 -0.36 10.16 9.52
C ILE A 27 -1.80 10.60 9.84
N LYS A 28 -2.02 11.89 10.10
CA LYS A 28 -3.36 12.39 10.42
C LYS A 28 -4.34 12.17 9.25
N ALA A 29 -3.88 12.37 8.02
CA ALA A 29 -4.68 12.09 6.84
C ALA A 29 -5.02 10.59 6.72
N ALA A 30 -4.05 9.71 6.93
CA ALA A 30 -4.25 8.26 6.89
C ALA A 30 -5.18 7.76 8.01
N GLN A 31 -5.10 8.34 9.21
CA GLN A 31 -6.03 8.02 10.30
C GLN A 31 -7.46 8.39 9.94
N ARG A 32 -7.69 9.57 9.37
CA ARG A 32 -9.03 10.00 8.93
C ARG A 32 -9.62 9.07 7.88
N THR A 33 -8.83 8.66 6.88
CA THR A 33 -9.32 7.72 5.86
C THR A 33 -9.61 6.34 6.45
N MET A 34 -8.78 5.88 7.40
CA MET A 34 -9.02 4.64 8.14
C MET A 34 -10.32 4.70 8.96
N GLU A 35 -10.60 5.81 9.63
CA GLU A 35 -11.84 5.99 10.39
C GLU A 35 -13.08 5.95 9.48
N VAL A 36 -13.06 6.67 8.37
CA VAL A 36 -14.17 6.69 7.41
C VAL A 36 -14.41 5.29 6.83
N THR A 37 -13.36 4.59 6.41
CA THR A 37 -13.48 3.23 5.87
C THR A 37 -13.97 2.24 6.93
N ALA A 38 -13.48 2.35 8.17
CA ALA A 38 -13.96 1.53 9.28
C ALA A 38 -15.46 1.74 9.56
N GLN A 39 -15.94 2.99 9.53
CA GLN A 39 -17.36 3.31 9.67
C GLN A 39 -18.19 2.71 8.53
N GLN A 40 -17.74 2.85 7.29
CA GLN A 40 -18.41 2.24 6.13
C GLN A 40 -18.47 0.72 6.26
N HIS A 41 -17.37 0.07 6.66
CA HIS A 41 -17.36 -1.37 6.92
C HIS A 41 -18.31 -1.78 8.05
N ALA A 42 -18.40 -0.98 9.11
CA ALA A 42 -19.34 -1.24 10.21
C ALA A 42 -20.80 -1.13 9.73
N ILE A 43 -21.12 -0.11 8.93
CA ILE A 43 -22.46 0.06 8.33
C ILE A 43 -22.78 -1.11 7.40
N ALA A 44 -21.86 -1.49 6.52
CA ALA A 44 -22.04 -2.60 5.60
C ALA A 44 -22.30 -3.93 6.33
N ARG A 45 -21.60 -4.19 7.44
CA ARG A 45 -21.84 -5.37 8.29
C ARG A 45 -23.22 -5.39 8.94
N LYS A 46 -23.74 -4.21 9.33
CA LYS A 46 -25.10 -4.08 9.90
C LYS A 46 -26.18 -4.31 8.83
N LEU A 47 -26.01 -3.74 7.64
CA LEU A 47 -26.98 -3.84 6.54
C LEU A 47 -26.98 -5.24 5.89
N TYR A 48 -25.81 -5.84 5.72
CA TYR A 48 -25.65 -7.12 5.05
C TYR A 48 -24.92 -8.11 5.97
N PRO A 49 -25.64 -8.80 6.87
CA PRO A 49 -25.04 -9.83 7.70
C PRO A 49 -24.46 -10.92 6.80
N GLN A 50 -23.16 -11.17 6.94
CA GLN A 50 -22.47 -12.21 6.19
C GLN A 50 -23.05 -13.56 6.62
N ARG A 51 -23.64 -14.29 5.67
CA ARG A 51 -24.06 -15.67 5.91
C ARG A 51 -22.80 -16.53 6.02
N PRO A 52 -22.65 -17.36 7.07
CA PRO A 52 -21.53 -18.27 7.16
C PRO A 52 -21.55 -19.19 5.94
N VAL A 53 -20.42 -19.26 5.23
CA VAL A 53 -20.29 -20.17 4.09
C VAL A 53 -20.08 -21.57 4.66
N TYR A 54 -21.05 -22.44 4.43
CA TYR A 54 -20.91 -23.85 4.79
C TYR A 54 -19.88 -24.50 3.85
N ILE A 55 -18.75 -24.92 4.41
CA ILE A 55 -17.74 -25.71 3.71
C ILE A 55 -17.93 -27.16 4.17
N PRO A 56 -18.36 -28.08 3.30
CA PRO A 56 -18.53 -29.48 3.66
C PRO A 56 -17.20 -30.09 4.11
N ARG A 57 -17.22 -30.86 5.19
CA ARG A 57 -16.02 -31.55 5.71
C ARG A 57 -15.70 -32.72 4.77
N GLY A 58 -14.53 -32.70 4.12
CA GLY A 58 -14.05 -33.77 3.24
C GLY A 58 -13.58 -33.27 1.87
N ASP A 59 -14.17 -32.18 1.39
CA ASP A 59 -13.72 -31.51 0.17
C ASP A 59 -12.76 -30.38 0.54
N TYR A 60 -11.46 -30.65 0.45
CA TYR A 60 -10.41 -29.63 0.69
C TYR A 60 -10.35 -28.57 -0.41
N THR A 61 -11.21 -28.67 -1.43
CA THR A 61 -11.33 -27.70 -2.51
C THR A 61 -12.37 -26.64 -2.13
N LEU A 62 -11.89 -25.44 -1.82
CA LEU A 62 -12.75 -24.27 -1.68
C LEU A 62 -13.62 -24.13 -2.95
N PRO A 63 -14.94 -23.87 -2.81
CA PRO A 63 -15.80 -23.63 -3.96
C PRO A 63 -15.18 -22.58 -4.89
N ARG A 64 -15.05 -22.89 -6.19
CA ARG A 64 -14.38 -22.05 -7.19
C ARG A 64 -14.77 -20.55 -7.12
N LYS A 65 -16.05 -20.29 -6.81
CA LYS A 65 -16.59 -18.92 -6.66
C LYS A 65 -15.97 -18.13 -5.50
N LEU A 66 -15.61 -18.78 -4.40
CA LEU A 66 -14.89 -18.13 -3.29
C LEU A 66 -13.45 -17.81 -3.68
N TYR A 67 -12.80 -18.71 -4.42
CA TYR A 67 -11.43 -18.53 -4.90
C TYR A 67 -11.31 -17.33 -5.86
N GLU A 68 -12.27 -17.19 -6.78
CA GLU A 68 -12.32 -16.05 -7.72
C GLU A 68 -12.57 -14.72 -6.99
N LYS A 69 -13.46 -14.68 -6.00
CA LYS A 69 -13.74 -13.47 -5.21
C LYS A 69 -12.55 -13.05 -4.35
N GLN A 70 -11.80 -13.99 -3.78
CA GLN A 70 -10.58 -13.71 -3.01
C GLN A 70 -9.44 -13.17 -3.89
N ARG A 71 -9.38 -13.55 -5.18
CA ARG A 71 -8.37 -13.04 -6.12
C ARG A 71 -8.66 -11.63 -6.61
N GLN A 72 -9.92 -11.26 -6.77
CA GLN A 72 -10.30 -9.92 -7.26
C GLN A 72 -9.92 -8.79 -6.28
N GLY A 73 -9.87 -9.06 -4.97
CA GLY A 73 -9.49 -8.07 -3.96
C GLY A 73 -7.99 -7.99 -3.64
N ARG A 74 -7.16 -8.91 -4.15
CA ARG A 74 -5.71 -8.86 -3.95
C ARG A 74 -5.07 -8.13 -5.12
N VAL A 75 -4.69 -6.88 -4.91
CA VAL A 75 -3.78 -6.17 -5.83
C VAL A 75 -2.48 -6.98 -5.89
N ARG A 76 -2.25 -7.64 -7.01
CA ARG A 76 -1.04 -8.41 -7.29
C ARG A 76 0.01 -7.41 -7.78
N SER A 77 0.46 -6.49 -6.93
CA SER A 77 1.54 -5.58 -7.27
C SER A 77 2.84 -6.39 -7.30
N VAL A 78 3.16 -6.94 -8.47
CA VAL A 78 4.53 -7.34 -8.78
C VAL A 78 5.35 -6.05 -8.78
N LEU A 79 6.32 -5.95 -7.86
CA LEU A 79 7.32 -4.89 -7.87
C LEU A 79 8.12 -5.06 -9.17
N ARG A 80 7.80 -4.28 -10.20
CA ARG A 80 8.62 -4.23 -11.41
C ARG A 80 9.97 -3.64 -11.03
N ARG A 81 11.05 -4.39 -11.25
CA ARG A 81 12.41 -3.89 -11.20
C ARG A 81 12.68 -3.12 -12.49
N GLU A 82 12.06 -1.96 -12.65
CA GLU A 82 12.46 -0.99 -13.67
C GLU A 82 13.37 0.02 -12.96
N GLY A 83 14.68 -0.26 -13.03
CA GLY A 83 15.72 0.75 -12.84
C GLY A 83 15.98 1.48 -14.17
N PRO A 84 16.45 2.73 -14.14
CA PRO A 84 16.49 3.61 -15.32
C PRO A 84 17.75 3.40 -16.17
N ASP A 85 18.11 2.16 -16.53
CA ASP A 85 19.32 1.91 -17.33
C ASP A 85 19.19 0.63 -18.18
N THR A 86 18.44 0.67 -19.28
CA THR A 86 18.66 -0.22 -20.44
C THR A 86 18.35 0.52 -21.74
N GLU A 87 19.16 1.53 -22.05
CA GLU A 87 19.44 1.88 -23.44
C GLU A 87 20.59 1.01 -23.95
N SER A 88 20.65 0.83 -25.28
CA SER A 88 21.65 0.11 -26.09
C SER A 88 21.50 -1.42 -26.19
N GLU A 89 20.83 -1.88 -27.25
CA GLU A 89 21.50 -2.40 -28.45
C GLU A 89 20.46 -2.97 -29.43
N LYS A 90 20.39 -2.38 -30.63
CA LYS A 90 19.79 -3.05 -31.79
C LYS A 90 20.83 -4.04 -32.32
N PRO A 91 20.46 -5.29 -32.66
CA PRO A 91 21.24 -6.05 -33.60
C PRO A 91 20.69 -5.82 -35.01
N ASP A 92 21.56 -5.30 -35.87
CA ASP A 92 21.41 -5.37 -37.31
C ASP A 92 21.42 -6.84 -37.76
N SER A 93 20.48 -7.22 -38.62
CA SER A 93 20.61 -8.24 -39.68
C SER A 93 19.42 -8.18 -40.63
#